data_AF-A0A3D6E2U3-F1
#
_entry.id   AF-A0A3D6E2U3-F1
#
_cell.length_a   1.000
_cell.length_b   1.000
_cell.length_c   1.000
_cell.angle_alpha   90.00
_cell.angle_beta   90.00
_cell.angle_gamma   90.00
#
_symmetry.space_group_name_H-M   'P 1'
#
loop_
_entity.id
_entity.type
_entity.pdbx_description
1 polymer ?
#
loop_
_entity_poly.entity_id
_entity_poly.type
_entity_poly.pdbx_seq_one_letter_code
_entity_poly.pdbx_strand_id
1 'polypeptide(L)'
;MRQASVRLAVLPTTTAHPAHNCRRTIPPFHHSIIQEKAMSSASRWASAVAALSLLGVAHAAAAEPVRCVKQSPAHRVALVELYTSEGCSSCPPADRWLGELSQRFSDEQLLALSLHVDYWDYIGWQDPFAQPRFAERQRWLTSLAAASTIYTPEVFTNMKETRGWHQHAPFAAQVESINRLPAAAEITLQMQNAGDTALDLEARFTLRKGFSSARTAEAIVVVFENELRSDVRAGENRGARLQHQRVVRYWSTAIALRAPDAQTVWRETLKLPPGWQREKLGLAAFVQDPQAGEVLQAIAMTGCAGQQSTGGINS
;
A
#
# COMPACT_ATOMS: atom_id res chain seq x y z
N MET A 1 -2.01 1.45 -51.12
CA MET A 1 -2.51 0.17 -51.67
C MET A 1 -1.88 -0.99 -50.90
N ARG A 2 -2.68 -2.04 -50.66
CA ARG A 2 -2.42 -3.29 -49.90
C ARG A 2 -2.73 -3.23 -48.40
N GLN A 3 -4.02 -3.43 -48.12
CA GLN A 3 -4.57 -3.88 -46.84
C GLN A 3 -4.28 -5.38 -46.67
N ALA A 4 -3.92 -5.81 -45.46
CA ALA A 4 -3.85 -7.21 -45.07
C ALA A 4 -4.96 -7.51 -44.06
N SER A 5 -5.94 -8.31 -44.48
CA SER A 5 -7.08 -8.74 -43.67
C SER A 5 -6.72 -10.00 -42.88
N VAL A 6 -6.83 -9.94 -41.55
CA VAL A 6 -6.72 -11.12 -40.67
C VAL A 6 -8.13 -11.61 -40.36
N ARG A 7 -8.43 -12.87 -40.73
CA ARG A 7 -9.70 -13.55 -40.46
C ARG A 7 -9.71 -14.10 -39.02
N LEU A 8 -10.76 -13.77 -38.28
CA LEU A 8 -11.14 -14.36 -36.99
C LEU A 8 -11.71 -15.76 -37.22
N ALA A 9 -11.18 -16.78 -36.54
CA ALA A 9 -11.77 -18.13 -36.50
C ALA A 9 -12.58 -18.30 -35.21
N VAL A 10 -13.89 -18.50 -35.38
CA VAL A 10 -14.86 -18.83 -34.35
C VAL A 10 -14.89 -20.36 -34.20
N LEU A 11 -14.74 -20.87 -32.98
CA LEU A 11 -14.94 -22.29 -32.67
C LEU A 11 -16.34 -22.51 -32.04
N PRO A 12 -17.02 -23.61 -32.38
CA PRO A 12 -18.40 -23.85 -31.99
C PRO A 12 -18.56 -24.47 -30.60
N THR A 13 -19.67 -24.11 -29.96
CA THR A 13 -20.28 -24.72 -28.78
C THR A 13 -20.90 -26.09 -29.11
N THR A 14 -20.63 -27.11 -28.30
CA THR A 14 -21.33 -28.40 -28.32
C THR A 14 -22.20 -28.59 -27.08
N THR A 15 -23.41 -29.06 -27.35
CA THR A 15 -24.53 -29.30 -26.45
C THR A 15 -24.58 -30.75 -25.94
N ALA A 16 -24.96 -30.90 -24.66
CA ALA A 16 -25.93 -31.83 -24.05
C ALA A 16 -25.82 -33.37 -24.25
N HIS A 17 -25.90 -34.15 -23.15
CA HIS A 17 -27.07 -34.99 -22.76
C HIS A 17 -26.86 -35.83 -21.45
N PRO A 18 -27.93 -36.39 -20.84
CA PRO A 18 -28.08 -36.63 -19.40
C PRO A 18 -28.11 -38.11 -18.98
N ALA A 19 -28.25 -38.35 -17.66
CA ALA A 19 -29.15 -39.33 -17.01
C ALA A 19 -28.52 -39.84 -15.69
N HIS A 20 -29.23 -39.74 -14.57
CA HIS A 20 -29.93 -40.90 -14.01
C HIS A 20 -30.69 -40.52 -12.74
N ASN A 21 -31.89 -41.08 -12.71
CA ASN A 21 -32.99 -40.87 -11.78
C ASN A 21 -32.93 -42.00 -10.74
N CYS A 22 -33.10 -41.71 -9.44
CA CYS A 22 -33.51 -42.75 -8.50
C CYS A 22 -34.44 -42.18 -7.44
N ARG A 23 -35.73 -42.42 -7.69
CA ARG A 23 -36.87 -42.21 -6.79
C ARG A 23 -36.71 -42.99 -5.49
N ARG A 24 -37.16 -42.41 -4.38
CA ARG A 24 -38.00 -43.10 -3.40
C ARG A 24 -39.10 -42.15 -2.92
N THR A 25 -40.30 -42.70 -2.89
CA THR A 25 -41.59 -42.08 -2.60
C THR A 25 -42.30 -42.94 -1.54
N ILE A 26 -43.38 -42.39 -0.95
CA ILE A 26 -44.56 -43.06 -0.32
C ILE A 26 -44.55 -43.08 1.24
N PRO A 27 -45.71 -42.81 1.93
CA PRO A 27 -45.89 -41.57 2.68
C PRO A 27 -46.62 -41.82 4.04
N PRO A 28 -47.71 -41.12 4.48
CA PRO A 28 -47.95 -40.80 5.90
C PRO A 28 -49.06 -41.64 6.55
N PHE A 29 -49.19 -41.59 7.88
CA PHE A 29 -50.47 -41.88 8.55
C PHE A 29 -50.73 -41.01 9.77
N HIS A 30 -51.96 -40.53 9.81
CA HIS A 30 -52.62 -39.66 10.77
C HIS A 30 -53.34 -40.44 11.88
N HIS A 31 -53.79 -39.68 12.90
CA HIS A 31 -54.97 -39.93 13.76
C HIS A 31 -54.85 -40.98 14.88
N SER A 32 -55.50 -40.89 16.04
CA SER A 32 -56.21 -39.83 16.78
C SER A 32 -56.73 -40.49 18.09
N ILE A 33 -56.69 -39.73 19.20
CA ILE A 33 -57.75 -39.61 20.25
C ILE A 33 -58.28 -40.89 20.98
N ILE A 34 -58.19 -40.93 22.32
CA ILE A 34 -59.30 -40.73 23.31
C ILE A 34 -58.90 -41.23 24.72
N GLN A 35 -59.07 -40.29 25.65
CA GLN A 35 -59.43 -40.31 27.09
C GLN A 35 -59.55 -41.64 27.85
N GLU A 36 -59.13 -41.60 29.13
CA GLU A 36 -60.08 -41.73 30.25
C GLU A 36 -59.57 -41.11 31.56
N LYS A 37 -60.56 -40.73 32.40
CA LYS A 37 -60.48 -39.88 33.59
C LYS A 37 -60.16 -40.68 34.85
N ALA A 38 -59.50 -40.04 35.83
CA ALA A 38 -59.86 -40.22 37.24
C ALA A 38 -59.44 -39.00 38.09
N MET A 39 -60.43 -38.46 38.80
CA MET A 39 -60.37 -37.32 39.72
C MET A 39 -59.72 -37.70 41.06
N SER A 40 -59.04 -36.75 41.71
CA SER A 40 -59.02 -36.51 43.17
C SER A 40 -57.84 -35.55 43.44
N SER A 41 -58.03 -34.25 43.66
CA SER A 41 -58.58 -33.54 44.82
C SER A 41 -57.46 -32.77 45.54
N ALA A 42 -57.82 -31.56 45.93
CA ALA A 42 -57.21 -30.72 46.95
C ALA A 42 -55.92 -29.92 46.64
N SER A 43 -55.99 -28.67 47.12
CA SER A 43 -54.87 -27.84 47.60
C SER A 43 -54.24 -26.82 46.66
N ARG A 44 -55.00 -25.74 46.44
CA ARG A 44 -54.59 -24.32 46.62
C ARG A 44 -53.08 -24.04 46.77
N TRP A 45 -52.37 -23.68 45.69
CA TRP A 45 -51.27 -22.71 45.74
C TRP A 45 -51.25 -21.93 44.42
N ALA A 46 -51.76 -20.71 44.44
CA ALA A 46 -51.57 -19.75 43.37
C ALA A 46 -50.14 -19.19 43.48
N SER A 47 -49.28 -19.52 42.53
CA SER A 47 -48.07 -18.75 42.22
C SER A 47 -47.78 -18.92 40.74
N ALA A 48 -47.94 -17.83 40.00
CA ALA A 48 -47.77 -17.77 38.56
C ALA A 48 -46.33 -18.11 38.17
N VAL A 49 -46.15 -19.20 37.42
CA VAL A 49 -44.91 -19.47 36.69
C VAL A 49 -44.98 -18.70 35.37
N ALA A 50 -44.51 -17.45 35.40
CA ALA A 50 -44.17 -16.72 34.18
C ALA A 50 -42.67 -16.93 33.90
N ALA A 51 -42.33 -18.07 33.31
CA ALA A 51 -41.00 -18.31 32.77
C ALA A 51 -40.85 -17.46 31.49
N LEU A 52 -40.41 -16.21 31.67
CA LEU A 52 -40.08 -15.33 30.55
C LEU A 52 -38.70 -15.74 30.01
N SER A 53 -38.70 -16.48 28.91
CA SER A 53 -37.50 -16.85 28.15
C SER A 53 -36.80 -15.58 27.64
N LEU A 54 -35.83 -15.08 28.39
CA LEU A 54 -34.86 -14.08 27.92
C LEU A 54 -33.98 -14.74 26.86
N LEU A 55 -34.42 -14.69 25.59
CA LEU A 55 -33.53 -14.87 24.44
C LEU A 55 -32.54 -13.70 24.44
N GLY A 56 -31.41 -13.91 25.11
CA GLY A 56 -30.24 -13.05 24.97
C GLY A 56 -29.77 -13.08 23.53
N VAL A 57 -30.08 -12.05 22.76
CA VAL A 57 -29.50 -11.83 21.44
C VAL A 57 -28.02 -11.50 21.66
N ALA A 58 -27.17 -12.52 21.62
CA ALA A 58 -25.73 -12.34 21.59
C ALA A 58 -25.40 -11.54 20.32
N HIS A 59 -25.22 -10.23 20.48
CA HIS A 59 -24.68 -9.40 19.42
C HIS A 59 -23.22 -9.80 19.27
N ALA A 60 -22.94 -10.63 18.26
CA ALA A 60 -21.58 -10.80 17.78
C ALA A 60 -21.11 -9.43 17.30
N ALA A 61 -20.33 -8.73 18.13
CA ALA A 61 -19.64 -7.52 17.73
C ALA A 61 -18.69 -7.91 16.59
N ALA A 62 -19.08 -7.62 15.35
CA ALA A 62 -18.17 -7.73 14.23
C ALA A 62 -17.02 -6.76 14.51
N ALA A 63 -15.80 -7.30 14.64
CA ALA A 63 -14.61 -6.47 14.78
C ALA A 63 -14.52 -5.56 13.54
N GLU A 64 -14.62 -4.24 13.73
CA GLU A 64 -14.43 -3.30 12.63
C GLU A 64 -13.00 -3.47 12.07
N PRO A 65 -12.85 -3.48 10.74
CA PRO A 65 -11.54 -3.61 10.13
C PRO A 65 -10.67 -2.42 10.56
N VAL A 66 -9.43 -2.71 10.98
CA VAL A 66 -8.48 -1.67 11.36
C VAL A 66 -8.27 -0.73 10.18
N ARG A 67 -8.68 0.52 10.37
CA ARG A 67 -8.58 1.60 9.39
C ARG A 67 -7.59 2.62 9.90
N CYS A 68 -6.44 2.69 9.25
CA CYS A 68 -5.46 3.73 9.49
C CYS A 68 -5.75 4.95 8.63
N VAL A 69 -5.64 6.14 9.21
CA VAL A 69 -5.73 7.41 8.51
C VAL A 69 -4.59 8.31 8.98
N LYS A 70 -3.88 8.96 8.04
CA LYS A 70 -2.84 9.94 8.35
C LYS A 70 -2.94 11.14 7.42
N GLN A 71 -2.87 12.34 7.98
CA GLN A 71 -2.87 13.60 7.25
C GLN A 71 -1.46 14.21 7.24
N SER A 72 -1.07 14.80 6.12
CA SER A 72 0.22 15.47 5.97
C SER A 72 0.28 16.73 6.84
N PRO A 73 1.46 17.10 7.38
CA PRO A 73 1.59 18.33 8.16
C PRO A 73 1.40 19.59 7.31
N ALA A 74 1.35 20.75 7.96
CA ALA A 74 1.19 22.05 7.30
C ALA A 74 2.46 22.53 6.57
N HIS A 75 3.63 22.02 6.95
CA HIS A 75 4.90 22.25 6.27
C HIS A 75 5.23 21.15 5.26
N ARG A 76 6.17 21.40 4.35
CA ARG A 76 6.62 20.40 3.37
C ARG A 76 7.44 19.31 4.06
N VAL A 77 7.07 18.05 3.85
CA VAL A 77 7.92 16.90 4.17
C VAL A 77 8.93 16.73 3.04
N ALA A 78 10.22 16.55 3.37
CA ALA A 78 11.25 16.30 2.36
C ALA A 78 11.09 14.90 1.76
N LEU A 79 11.17 14.78 0.45
CA LEU A 79 11.22 13.51 -0.26
C LEU A 79 12.68 13.18 -0.61
N VAL A 80 13.12 11.99 -0.25
CA VAL A 80 14.42 11.43 -0.58
C VAL A 80 14.23 10.16 -1.37
N GLU A 81 14.84 10.12 -2.54
CA GLU A 81 14.78 9.00 -3.47
C GLU A 81 16.19 8.50 -3.70
N LEU A 82 16.47 7.27 -3.24
CA LEU A 82 17.71 6.55 -3.51
C LEU A 82 17.48 5.59 -4.67
N TYR A 83 18.27 5.74 -5.73
CA TYR A 83 18.38 4.77 -6.81
C TYR A 83 19.55 3.83 -6.52
N THR A 84 19.22 2.55 -6.36
CA THR A 84 20.14 1.51 -5.87
C THR A 84 19.96 0.21 -6.65
N SER A 85 20.84 -0.77 -6.45
CA SER A 85 20.66 -2.14 -6.94
C SER A 85 21.52 -3.09 -6.11
N GLU A 86 21.02 -4.30 -5.87
CA GLU A 86 21.82 -5.38 -5.28
C GLU A 86 22.99 -5.81 -6.17
N GLY A 87 22.92 -5.55 -7.48
CA GLY A 87 24.03 -5.82 -8.40
C GLY A 87 25.17 -4.81 -8.30
N CYS A 88 24.93 -3.63 -7.72
CA CYS A 88 25.89 -2.54 -7.62
C CYS A 88 26.71 -2.66 -6.32
N SER A 89 28.02 -2.89 -6.41
CA SER A 89 28.90 -3.03 -5.23
C SER A 89 29.07 -1.76 -4.39
N SER A 90 28.88 -0.58 -4.98
CA SER A 90 28.98 0.72 -4.29
C SER A 90 27.68 1.13 -3.59
N CYS A 91 26.58 0.39 -3.78
CA CYS A 91 25.25 0.71 -3.28
C CYS A 91 24.98 0.36 -1.80
N PRO A 92 25.50 -0.74 -1.22
CA PRO A 92 25.22 -1.11 0.17
C PRO A 92 25.47 -0.01 1.22
N PRO A 93 26.51 0.86 1.10
CA PRO A 93 26.64 2.02 1.98
C PRO A 93 25.48 3.02 1.90
N ALA A 94 24.92 3.25 0.71
CA ALA A 94 23.79 4.15 0.52
C ALA A 94 22.49 3.53 1.05
N ASP A 95 22.28 2.22 0.88
CA ASP A 95 21.12 1.51 1.45
C ASP A 95 21.11 1.59 2.99
N ARG A 96 22.29 1.41 3.61
CA ARG A 96 22.45 1.59 5.06
C ARG A 96 22.16 3.02 5.50
N TRP A 97 22.74 4.00 4.82
CA TRP A 97 22.51 5.42 5.08
C TRP A 97 21.02 5.79 5.01
N LEU A 98 20.30 5.29 4.00
CA LEU A 98 18.85 5.51 3.87
C LEU A 98 18.09 4.91 5.05
N GLY A 99 18.45 3.69 5.47
CA GLY A 99 17.86 3.04 6.65
C GLY A 99 18.06 3.85 7.94
N GLU A 100 19.22 4.45 8.12
CA GLU A 100 19.54 5.31 9.27
C GLU A 100 18.74 6.62 9.31
N LEU A 101 18.20 7.08 8.17
CA LEU A 101 17.38 8.31 8.14
C LEU A 101 16.14 8.21 9.04
N SER A 102 15.55 7.01 9.16
CA SER A 102 14.40 6.77 10.03
C SER A 102 14.69 6.98 11.53
N GLN A 103 15.95 6.92 11.94
CA GLN A 103 16.38 7.18 13.32
C GLN A 103 16.65 8.66 13.57
N ARG A 104 16.83 9.44 12.50
CA ARG A 104 17.27 10.84 12.53
C ARG A 104 16.15 11.82 12.21
N PHE A 105 15.16 11.39 11.45
CA PHE A 105 14.03 12.20 11.00
C PHE A 105 12.73 11.44 11.25
N SER A 106 11.71 12.18 11.71
CA SER A 106 10.36 11.60 11.79
C SER A 106 9.73 11.51 10.39
N ASP A 107 8.68 10.68 10.27
CA ASP A 107 7.85 10.60 9.06
C ASP A 107 7.12 11.92 8.71
N GLU A 108 7.18 12.94 9.60
CA GLU A 108 6.67 14.31 9.35
C GLU A 108 7.76 15.27 8.86
N GLN A 109 9.03 14.84 8.85
CA GLN A 109 10.15 15.64 8.35
C GLN A 109 10.65 15.09 7.02
N LEU A 110 10.70 13.77 6.87
CA LEU A 110 11.32 13.12 5.72
C LEU A 110 10.59 11.83 5.32
N LEU A 111 10.31 11.70 4.03
CA LEU A 111 9.93 10.47 3.35
C LEU A 111 11.15 9.95 2.58
N ALA A 112 11.70 8.83 3.02
CA ALA A 112 12.77 8.11 2.32
C ALA A 112 12.20 6.95 1.50
N LEU A 113 12.66 6.78 0.27
CA LEU A 113 12.30 5.69 -0.64
C LEU A 113 13.57 5.07 -1.24
N SER A 114 13.66 3.74 -1.23
CA SER A 114 14.66 2.97 -1.98
C SER A 114 14.04 2.43 -3.26
N LEU A 115 14.56 2.86 -4.40
CA LEU A 115 14.09 2.50 -5.73
C LEU A 115 15.16 1.65 -6.43
N HIS A 116 14.90 0.35 -6.52
CA HIS A 116 15.85 -0.60 -7.10
C HIS A 116 15.79 -0.57 -8.64
N VAL A 117 16.89 -0.24 -9.29
CA VAL A 117 16.98 -0.18 -10.76
C VAL A 117 17.42 -1.52 -11.34
N ASP A 118 16.97 -1.81 -12.55
CA ASP A 118 17.15 -3.11 -13.22
C ASP A 118 18.40 -3.18 -14.12
N TYR A 119 19.00 -2.04 -14.47
CA TYR A 119 20.12 -2.00 -15.43
C TYR A 119 21.44 -2.57 -14.91
N TRP A 120 21.47 -3.12 -13.69
CA TRP A 120 22.57 -3.93 -13.17
C TRP A 120 22.36 -5.43 -13.33
N ASP A 121 21.14 -5.89 -13.64
CA ASP A 121 20.81 -7.33 -13.67
C ASP A 121 21.63 -8.12 -14.70
N TYR A 122 22.17 -7.43 -15.72
CA TYR A 122 23.02 -8.02 -16.76
C TYR A 122 24.28 -8.71 -16.21
N ILE A 123 24.72 -8.39 -14.98
CA ILE A 123 25.91 -8.98 -14.35
C ILE A 123 25.66 -10.40 -13.76
N GLY A 124 24.46 -10.94 -13.96
CA GLY A 124 24.09 -12.31 -13.58
C GLY A 124 23.42 -12.45 -12.21
N TRP A 125 23.17 -11.35 -11.51
CA TRP A 125 22.29 -11.30 -10.35
C TRP A 125 21.08 -10.43 -10.68
N GLN A 126 19.89 -11.05 -10.72
CA GLN A 126 18.65 -10.32 -10.88
C GLN A 126 18.19 -9.81 -9.51
N ASP A 127 18.18 -8.49 -9.32
CA ASP A 127 17.70 -7.87 -8.09
C ASP A 127 16.19 -8.13 -7.93
N PRO A 128 15.74 -8.81 -6.86
CA PRO A 128 14.32 -9.18 -6.69
C PRO A 128 13.40 -7.99 -6.44
N PHE A 129 13.94 -6.81 -6.18
CA PHE A 129 13.20 -5.58 -5.93
C PHE A 129 13.24 -4.61 -7.12
N ALA A 130 14.07 -4.89 -8.12
CA ALA A 130 14.26 -4.00 -9.25
C ALA A 130 13.00 -3.86 -10.11
N GLN A 131 12.74 -2.63 -10.57
CA GLN A 131 11.67 -2.35 -11.51
C GLN A 131 12.15 -1.39 -12.61
N PRO A 132 11.93 -1.68 -13.91
CA PRO A 132 12.37 -0.83 -15.02
C PRO A 132 11.91 0.63 -14.90
N ARG A 133 10.71 0.85 -14.36
CA ARG A 133 10.13 2.18 -14.11
C ARG A 133 10.98 3.06 -13.20
N PHE A 134 11.80 2.48 -12.33
CA PHE A 134 12.67 3.24 -11.45
C PHE A 134 13.88 3.80 -12.21
N ALA A 135 14.42 3.03 -13.17
CA ALA A 135 15.41 3.57 -14.11
C ALA A 135 14.81 4.67 -15.01
N GLU A 136 13.56 4.52 -15.45
CA GLU A 136 12.84 5.58 -16.19
C GLU A 136 12.68 6.85 -15.36
N ARG A 137 12.25 6.72 -14.10
CA ARG A 137 12.13 7.86 -13.18
C ARG A 137 13.47 8.54 -12.92
N GLN A 138 14.54 7.76 -12.73
CA GLN A 138 15.90 8.28 -12.55
C GLN A 138 16.36 9.10 -13.77
N ARG A 139 16.18 8.56 -14.98
CA ARG A 139 16.50 9.27 -16.24
C ARG A 139 15.70 10.56 -16.37
N TRP A 140 14.43 10.54 -15.98
CA TRP A 140 13.59 11.73 -16.00
C TRP A 140 14.07 12.81 -15.02
N LEU A 141 14.42 12.45 -13.77
CA LEU A 141 15.00 13.42 -12.83
C LEU A 141 16.37 13.94 -13.29
N THR A 142 17.19 13.08 -13.87
CA THR A 142 18.50 13.44 -14.41
C THR A 142 18.39 14.44 -15.56
N SER A 143 17.39 14.26 -16.44
CA SER A 143 17.16 15.18 -17.56
C SER A 143 16.63 16.55 -17.09
N LEU A 144 15.82 16.60 -16.02
CA LEU A 144 15.43 17.86 -15.38
C LEU A 144 16.64 18.62 -14.82
N ALA A 145 17.68 17.91 -14.37
CA ALA A 145 18.94 18.49 -13.92
C ALA A 145 19.90 18.86 -15.07
N ALA A 146 19.47 18.74 -16.34
CA ALA A 146 20.29 18.92 -17.55
C ALA A 146 21.56 18.03 -17.57
N ALA A 147 21.54 16.92 -16.84
CA ALA A 147 22.56 15.89 -16.89
C ALA A 147 22.15 14.79 -17.89
N SER A 148 23.14 14.03 -18.38
CA SER A 148 22.93 13.00 -19.41
C SER A 148 23.16 11.57 -18.92
N THR A 149 23.62 11.40 -17.67
CA THR A 149 24.12 10.11 -17.17
C THR A 149 23.50 9.80 -15.82
N ILE A 150 22.83 8.65 -15.76
CA ILE A 150 22.38 8.04 -14.51
C ILE A 150 23.48 7.12 -13.96
N TYR A 151 23.52 6.95 -12.65
CA TYR A 151 24.46 6.05 -11.98
C TYR A 151 23.87 5.52 -10.67
N THR A 152 24.55 4.59 -10.00
CA THR A 152 24.17 4.18 -8.64
C THR A 152 25.39 4.07 -7.73
N PRO A 153 25.22 4.33 -6.42
CA PRO A 153 24.02 4.92 -5.81
C PRO A 153 23.85 6.38 -6.23
N GLU A 154 22.62 6.79 -6.54
CA GLU A 154 22.28 8.17 -6.85
C GLU A 154 21.10 8.62 -5.98
N VAL A 155 21.20 9.81 -5.41
CA VAL A 155 20.23 10.33 -4.44
C VAL A 155 19.64 11.62 -4.96
N PHE A 156 18.32 11.71 -4.94
CA PHE A 156 17.58 12.95 -5.17
C PHE A 156 16.86 13.37 -3.88
N THR A 157 16.93 14.65 -3.56
CA THR A 157 16.17 15.27 -2.47
C THR A 157 15.28 16.36 -3.04
N ASN A 158 13.96 16.19 -2.93
CA ASN A 158 12.95 17.04 -3.56
C ASN A 158 13.24 17.29 -5.06
N MET A 159 13.44 16.20 -5.82
CA MET A 159 13.72 16.22 -7.27
C MET A 159 15.07 16.85 -7.68
N LYS A 160 15.96 17.16 -6.74
CA LYS A 160 17.30 17.70 -7.01
C LYS A 160 18.37 16.69 -6.65
N GLU A 161 19.36 16.50 -7.50
CA GLU A 161 20.50 15.60 -7.24
C GLU A 161 21.24 16.05 -5.97
N THR A 162 21.46 15.13 -5.04
CA THR A 162 22.14 15.36 -3.76
C THR A 162 23.43 14.55 -3.70
N ARG A 163 24.50 15.04 -4.32
CA ARG A 163 25.81 14.33 -4.36
C ARG A 163 26.46 14.14 -2.99
N GLY A 164 26.24 15.09 -2.08
CA GLY A 164 26.76 15.08 -0.71
C GLY A 164 25.88 14.32 0.29
N TRP A 165 25.04 13.38 -0.14
CA TRP A 165 24.02 12.71 0.68
C TRP A 165 24.58 12.10 2.00
N HIS A 166 25.81 11.60 1.97
CA HIS A 166 26.48 10.98 3.13
C HIS A 166 26.94 12.00 4.18
N GLN A 167 26.93 13.30 3.87
CA GLN A 167 27.38 14.35 4.80
C GLN A 167 26.25 14.72 5.76
N HIS A 168 26.35 14.30 7.02
CA HIS A 168 25.27 14.41 8.00
C HIS A 168 24.72 15.84 8.18
N ALA A 169 25.59 16.83 8.40
CA ALA A 169 25.17 18.20 8.70
C ALA A 169 24.62 18.96 7.48
N PRO A 170 25.29 18.97 6.31
CA PRO A 170 24.72 19.58 5.11
C PRO A 170 23.39 18.96 4.68
N PHE A 171 23.27 17.63 4.75
CA PHE A 171 22.02 16.95 4.42
C PHE A 171 20.89 17.32 5.40
N ALA A 172 21.17 17.34 6.70
CA ALA A 172 20.17 17.76 7.69
C ALA A 172 19.71 19.21 7.48
N ALA A 173 20.63 20.13 7.16
CA ALA A 173 20.29 21.52 6.83
C ALA A 173 19.43 21.62 5.56
N GLN A 174 19.69 20.79 4.55
CA GLN A 174 18.87 20.72 3.35
C GLN A 174 17.43 20.27 3.69
N VAL A 175 17.27 19.21 4.48
CA VAL A 175 15.96 18.73 4.94
C VAL A 175 15.23 19.80 5.74
N GLU A 176 15.92 20.45 6.69
CA GLU A 176 15.34 21.53 7.49
C GLU A 176 14.89 22.72 6.62
N SER A 177 15.68 23.10 5.60
CA SER A 177 15.32 24.18 4.69
C SER A 177 14.01 23.89 3.93
N ILE A 178 13.79 22.63 3.56
CA ILE A 178 12.55 22.16 2.93
C ILE A 178 11.41 22.20 3.96
N ASN A 179 11.63 21.71 5.17
CA ASN A 179 10.61 21.67 6.22
C ASN A 179 10.19 23.06 6.72
N ARG A 180 10.96 24.12 6.46
CA ARG A 180 10.55 25.51 6.75
C ARG A 180 9.56 26.07 5.72
N LEU A 181 9.41 25.43 4.56
CA LEU A 181 8.47 25.86 3.53
C LEU A 181 7.05 25.41 3.87
N PRO A 182 6.03 26.26 3.65
CA PRO A 182 4.64 25.82 3.73
C PRO A 182 4.34 24.78 2.66
N ALA A 183 3.53 23.78 3.03
CA ALA A 183 3.05 22.79 2.09
C ALA A 183 2.18 23.45 1.02
N ALA A 184 2.41 23.14 -0.27
CA ALA A 184 1.59 23.65 -1.37
C ALA A 184 0.46 22.67 -1.76
N ALA A 185 0.44 21.48 -1.14
CA ALA A 185 -0.62 20.50 -1.26
C ALA A 185 -0.92 19.88 0.11
N GLU A 186 -2.13 19.36 0.27
CA GLU A 186 -2.55 18.52 1.39
C GLU A 186 -2.72 17.09 0.91
N ILE A 187 -2.27 16.14 1.73
CA ILE A 187 -2.41 14.71 1.46
C ILE A 187 -3.02 14.03 2.68
N THR A 188 -4.07 13.24 2.46
CA THR A 188 -4.60 12.32 3.47
C THR A 188 -4.51 10.90 2.94
N LEU A 189 -3.80 10.05 3.67
CA LEU A 189 -3.68 8.62 3.39
C LEU A 189 -4.66 7.84 4.24
N GLN A 190 -5.18 6.76 3.65
CA GLN A 190 -5.90 5.72 4.36
C GLN A 190 -5.45 4.34 3.89
N MET A 191 -5.36 3.43 4.84
CA MET A 191 -5.05 2.03 4.61
C MET A 191 -5.95 1.16 5.49
N GLN A 192 -6.51 0.11 4.91
CA GLN A 192 -7.28 -0.89 5.62
C GLN A 192 -6.98 -2.27 5.06
N ASN A 193 -7.07 -3.30 5.90
CA ASN A 193 -6.94 -4.68 5.44
C ASN A 193 -8.17 -5.08 4.62
N ALA A 194 -7.92 -5.67 3.44
CA ALA A 194 -8.94 -6.27 2.59
C ALA A 194 -8.74 -7.81 2.60
N GLY A 195 -9.22 -8.44 3.67
CA GLY A 195 -8.92 -9.85 3.96
C GLY A 195 -7.42 -10.10 4.20
N ASP A 196 -6.99 -11.34 4.00
CA ASP A 196 -5.64 -11.78 4.37
C ASP A 196 -4.56 -11.50 3.31
N THR A 197 -4.97 -11.22 2.07
CA THR A 197 -4.07 -11.13 0.92
C THR A 197 -4.17 -9.82 0.14
N ALA A 198 -4.92 -8.83 0.64
CA ALA A 198 -5.01 -7.52 0.01
C ALA A 198 -5.09 -6.38 1.03
N LEU A 199 -4.84 -5.16 0.55
CA LEU A 199 -5.04 -3.91 1.27
C LEU A 199 -5.94 -3.00 0.43
N ASP A 200 -6.94 -2.36 1.02
CA ASP A 200 -7.57 -1.21 0.36
C ASP A 200 -6.81 0.06 0.77
N LEU A 201 -6.39 0.79 -0.26
CA LEU A 201 -5.59 1.99 -0.16
C LEU A 201 -6.43 3.16 -0.70
N GLU A 202 -6.37 4.28 0.00
CA GLU A 202 -6.97 5.52 -0.47
C GLU A 202 -6.01 6.68 -0.20
N ALA A 203 -5.92 7.59 -1.15
CA ALA A 203 -5.20 8.85 -1.00
C ALA A 203 -6.07 10.00 -1.49
N ARG A 204 -6.22 11.02 -0.67
CA ARG A 204 -6.88 12.29 -1.02
C ARG A 204 -5.84 13.37 -1.17
N PHE A 205 -5.97 14.16 -2.23
CA PHE A 205 -5.05 15.24 -2.57
C PHE A 205 -5.81 16.54 -2.80
N THR A 206 -5.31 17.63 -2.25
CA THR A 206 -5.83 18.98 -2.51
C THR A 206 -4.67 19.93 -2.72
N LEU A 207 -4.65 20.65 -3.85
CA LEU A 207 -3.69 21.74 -4.06
C LEU A 207 -4.13 22.97 -3.26
N ARG A 208 -3.22 23.57 -2.51
CA ARG A 208 -3.51 24.80 -1.77
C ARG A 208 -3.61 26.00 -2.71
N LYS A 209 -4.34 27.02 -2.27
CA LYS A 209 -4.35 28.35 -2.90
C LYS A 209 -2.93 28.88 -3.08
N GLY A 210 -2.66 29.44 -4.26
CA GLY A 210 -1.34 29.96 -4.64
C GLY A 210 -0.57 29.04 -5.60
N PHE A 211 -0.99 27.79 -5.80
CA PHE A 211 -0.49 26.99 -6.91
C PHE A 211 -1.02 27.55 -8.24
N SER A 212 -0.12 27.84 -9.18
CA SER A 212 -0.48 28.36 -10.50
C SER A 212 -1.31 27.36 -11.30
N SER A 213 -2.50 27.76 -11.74
CA SER A 213 -3.39 26.96 -12.59
C SER A 213 -2.84 26.71 -14.00
N ALA A 214 -1.77 27.41 -14.39
CA ALA A 214 -1.09 27.17 -15.66
C ALA A 214 -0.18 25.92 -15.64
N ARG A 215 0.12 25.39 -14.44
CA ARG A 215 0.95 24.19 -14.26
C ARG A 215 0.07 23.01 -13.87
N THR A 216 0.52 21.80 -14.19
CA THR A 216 -0.13 20.56 -13.72
C THR A 216 0.77 19.93 -12.66
N ALA A 217 0.23 19.76 -11.45
CA ALA A 217 0.90 18.97 -10.43
C ALA A 217 0.53 17.49 -10.60
N GLU A 218 1.40 16.61 -10.13
CA GLU A 218 1.22 15.16 -10.20
C GLU A 218 1.32 14.59 -8.79
N ALA A 219 0.35 13.75 -8.43
CA ALA A 219 0.41 12.93 -7.24
C ALA A 219 0.86 11.51 -7.59
N ILE A 220 1.64 10.92 -6.69
CA ILE A 220 2.08 9.53 -6.74
C ILE A 220 1.76 8.87 -5.40
N VAL A 221 1.23 7.65 -5.45
CA VAL A 221 1.04 6.77 -4.30
C VAL A 221 2.03 5.62 -4.35
N VAL A 222 2.62 5.31 -3.21
CA VAL A 222 3.72 4.36 -3.08
C VAL A 222 3.42 3.39 -1.93
N VAL A 223 3.65 2.10 -2.14
CA VAL A 223 3.78 1.14 -1.03
C VAL A 223 5.24 0.73 -0.95
N PHE A 224 5.82 0.88 0.25
CA PHE A 224 7.19 0.45 0.53
C PHE A 224 7.21 -0.65 1.58
N GLU A 225 8.28 -1.43 1.61
CA GLU A 225 8.51 -2.48 2.59
C GLU A 225 9.86 -2.27 3.30
N ASN A 226 9.85 -2.43 4.61
CA ASN A 226 11.02 -2.33 5.47
C ASN A 226 11.62 -3.71 5.78
N GLU A 227 12.84 -3.71 6.33
CA GLU A 227 13.53 -4.89 6.87
C GLU A 227 13.57 -6.09 5.91
N LEU A 228 13.70 -5.82 4.62
CA LEU A 228 13.92 -6.84 3.60
C LEU A 228 15.36 -7.33 3.67
N ARG A 229 15.54 -8.61 3.34
CA ARG A 229 16.84 -9.26 3.32
C ARG A 229 16.97 -10.12 2.07
N SER A 230 18.17 -10.16 1.54
CA SER A 230 18.52 -11.00 0.39
C SER A 230 19.88 -11.63 0.59
N ASP A 231 20.01 -12.89 0.18
CA ASP A 231 21.28 -13.58 0.07
C ASP A 231 21.71 -13.53 -1.41
N VAL A 232 22.66 -12.65 -1.72
CA VAL A 232 23.11 -12.40 -3.10
C VAL A 232 24.00 -13.55 -3.57
N ARG A 233 23.60 -14.22 -4.67
CA ARG A 233 24.25 -15.46 -5.13
C ARG A 233 25.17 -15.28 -6.33
N ALA A 234 25.18 -14.11 -6.97
CA ALA A 234 25.96 -13.82 -8.17
C ALA A 234 26.30 -12.31 -8.25
N GLY A 235 26.99 -11.90 -9.32
CA GLY A 235 27.37 -10.49 -9.52
C GLY A 235 28.44 -9.99 -8.53
N GLU A 236 28.58 -8.67 -8.46
CA GLU A 236 29.62 -8.01 -7.66
C GLU A 236 29.46 -8.24 -6.16
N ASN A 237 28.23 -8.36 -5.67
CA ASN A 237 27.90 -8.57 -4.25
C ASN A 237 27.75 -10.05 -3.87
N ARG A 238 28.24 -11.00 -4.70
CA ARG A 238 28.10 -12.45 -4.44
C ARG A 238 28.61 -12.83 -3.05
N GLY A 239 27.77 -13.55 -2.31
CA GLY A 239 28.04 -14.05 -0.95
C GLY A 239 27.66 -13.07 0.15
N ALA A 240 27.24 -11.85 -0.19
CA ALA A 240 26.73 -10.89 0.77
C ALA A 240 25.28 -11.22 1.17
N ARG A 241 24.96 -10.93 2.43
CA ARG A 241 23.58 -10.79 2.90
C ARG A 241 23.26 -9.30 3.01
N LEU A 242 22.41 -8.79 2.12
CA LEU A 242 22.02 -7.39 2.11
C LEU A 242 20.75 -7.18 2.94
N GLN A 243 20.62 -5.97 3.47
CA GLN A 243 19.46 -5.53 4.25
C GLN A 243 18.96 -4.23 3.65
N HIS A 244 17.64 -4.14 3.46
CA HIS A 244 17.03 -3.01 2.77
C HIS A 244 15.90 -2.44 3.61
N GLN A 245 15.75 -1.12 3.52
CA GLN A 245 14.71 -0.34 4.18
C GLN A 245 13.99 0.49 3.12
N ARG A 246 12.71 0.78 3.36
CA ARG A 246 11.88 1.64 2.49
C ARG A 246 11.91 1.23 1.01
N VAL A 247 12.04 -0.07 0.73
CA VAL A 247 12.06 -0.59 -0.64
C VAL A 247 10.70 -0.38 -1.28
N VAL A 248 10.66 0.37 -2.38
CA VAL A 248 9.41 0.59 -3.10
C VAL A 248 8.95 -0.72 -3.76
N ARG A 249 7.77 -1.19 -3.34
CA ARG A 249 7.16 -2.41 -3.87
C ARG A 249 5.99 -2.12 -4.83
N TYR A 250 5.31 -0.99 -4.64
CA TYR A 250 4.26 -0.49 -5.54
C TYR A 250 4.46 1.00 -5.82
N TRP A 251 4.18 1.40 -7.05
CA TRP A 251 4.22 2.79 -7.51
C TRP A 251 3.03 3.05 -8.43
N SER A 252 2.16 3.99 -8.09
CA SER A 252 0.98 4.30 -8.91
C SER A 252 1.38 4.98 -10.22
N THR A 253 0.49 4.95 -11.21
CA THR A 253 0.57 5.91 -12.32
C THR A 253 0.45 7.34 -11.78
N ALA A 254 0.99 8.31 -12.50
CA ALA A 254 0.85 9.73 -12.14
C ALA A 254 -0.62 10.15 -12.15
N ILE A 255 -1.04 10.79 -11.07
CA ILE A 255 -2.40 11.31 -10.89
C ILE A 255 -2.34 12.83 -11.10
N ALA A 256 -2.94 13.31 -12.19
CA ALA A 256 -2.91 14.75 -12.51
C ALA A 256 -3.83 15.55 -11.56
N LEU A 257 -3.28 16.61 -10.97
CA LEU A 257 -3.98 17.59 -10.14
C LEU A 257 -4.02 18.93 -10.89
N ARG A 258 -5.22 19.40 -11.24
CA ARG A 258 -5.40 20.54 -12.17
C ARG A 258 -5.99 21.81 -11.55
N ALA A 259 -6.66 21.71 -10.41
CA ALA A 259 -7.37 22.84 -9.82
C ALA A 259 -7.01 23.00 -8.33
N PRO A 260 -6.66 24.22 -7.88
CA PRO A 260 -6.61 24.54 -6.45
C PRO A 260 -7.95 24.25 -5.78
N ASP A 261 -7.92 23.85 -4.51
CA ASP A 261 -9.07 23.56 -3.65
C ASP A 261 -9.99 22.40 -4.10
N ALA A 262 -9.78 21.84 -5.29
CA ALA A 262 -10.46 20.62 -5.72
C ALA A 262 -9.81 19.40 -5.06
N GLN A 263 -10.62 18.58 -4.39
CA GLN A 263 -10.15 17.31 -3.87
C GLN A 263 -10.12 16.25 -4.96
N THR A 264 -8.95 15.64 -5.16
CA THR A 264 -8.78 14.44 -5.99
C THR A 264 -8.66 13.23 -5.09
N VAL A 265 -9.38 12.16 -5.39
CA VAL A 265 -9.36 10.92 -4.61
C VAL A 265 -8.86 9.77 -5.48
N TRP A 266 -7.85 9.07 -5.01
CA TRP A 266 -7.35 7.83 -5.58
C TRP A 266 -7.68 6.67 -4.65
N ARG A 267 -8.10 5.54 -5.23
CA ARG A 267 -8.41 4.30 -4.50
C ARG A 267 -7.89 3.10 -5.26
N GLU A 268 -7.35 2.13 -4.53
CA GLU A 268 -6.95 0.85 -5.10
C GLU A 268 -7.02 -0.27 -4.06
N THR A 269 -7.51 -1.43 -4.47
CA THR A 269 -7.36 -2.67 -3.71
C THR A 269 -6.10 -3.38 -4.20
N LEU A 270 -5.02 -3.27 -3.44
CA LEU A 270 -3.73 -3.86 -3.77
C LEU A 270 -3.68 -5.31 -3.27
N LYS A 271 -3.64 -6.27 -4.21
CA LYS A 271 -3.32 -7.66 -3.88
C LYS A 271 -1.84 -7.76 -3.51
N LEU A 272 -1.54 -8.40 -2.39
CA LEU A 272 -0.18 -8.60 -1.89
C LEU A 272 0.44 -9.82 -2.57
N PRO A 273 1.52 -9.66 -3.35
CA PRO A 273 2.25 -10.80 -3.89
C PRO A 273 2.83 -11.69 -2.79
N PRO A 274 3.08 -12.99 -3.08
CA PRO A 274 3.77 -13.86 -2.15
C PRO A 274 5.12 -13.27 -1.69
N GLY A 275 5.40 -13.38 -0.39
CA GLY A 275 6.64 -12.90 0.22
C GLY A 275 6.63 -11.43 0.67
N TRP A 276 5.57 -10.66 0.40
CA TRP A 276 5.40 -9.35 1.05
C TRP A 276 4.99 -9.55 2.50
N GLN A 277 5.73 -8.94 3.43
CA GLN A 277 5.45 -8.98 4.85
C GLN A 277 4.56 -7.81 5.23
N ARG A 278 3.27 -8.08 5.41
CA ARG A 278 2.24 -7.05 5.62
C ARG A 278 2.61 -6.08 6.75
N GLU A 279 3.09 -6.59 7.86
CA GLU A 279 3.50 -5.83 9.04
C GLU A 279 4.68 -4.87 8.79
N LYS A 280 5.44 -5.10 7.72
CA LYS A 280 6.58 -4.26 7.30
C LYS A 280 6.21 -3.27 6.21
N LEU A 281 4.97 -3.27 5.74
CA LEU A 281 4.49 -2.35 4.72
C LEU A 281 4.19 -0.97 5.31
N GLY A 282 4.50 0.05 4.51
CA GLY A 282 4.05 1.41 4.72
C GLY A 282 3.45 1.99 3.43
N LEU A 283 2.54 2.94 3.60
CA LEU A 283 1.93 3.70 2.50
C LEU A 283 2.51 5.10 2.54
N ALA A 284 2.94 5.58 1.39
CA ALA A 284 3.41 6.94 1.21
C ALA A 284 2.74 7.56 0.00
N ALA A 285 2.74 8.89 -0.04
CA ALA A 285 2.41 9.61 -1.24
C ALA A 285 3.15 10.94 -1.26
N PHE A 286 3.30 11.50 -2.45
CA PHE A 286 3.82 12.84 -2.63
C PHE A 286 3.14 13.52 -3.81
N VAL A 287 3.17 14.84 -3.79
CA VAL A 287 2.71 15.71 -4.87
C VAL A 287 3.92 16.49 -5.38
N GLN A 288 4.14 16.46 -6.68
CA GLN A 288 5.25 17.15 -7.36
C GLN A 288 4.73 18.11 -8.44
N ASP A 289 5.52 19.12 -8.75
CA ASP A 289 5.39 19.99 -9.92
C ASP A 289 6.57 19.68 -10.87
N PRO A 290 6.35 18.82 -11.89
CA PRO A 290 7.35 18.48 -12.91
C PRO A 290 8.00 19.68 -13.59
N GLN A 291 7.23 20.76 -13.81
CA GLN A 291 7.69 21.91 -14.58
C GLN A 291 8.59 22.80 -13.72
N ALA A 292 8.30 22.90 -12.43
CA ALA A 292 9.12 23.64 -11.48
C ALA A 292 10.31 22.82 -10.94
N GLY A 293 10.27 21.49 -11.09
CA GLY A 293 11.25 20.60 -10.46
C GLY A 293 11.15 20.63 -8.94
N GLU A 294 9.93 20.67 -8.39
CA GLU A 294 9.70 20.77 -6.95
C GLU A 294 8.72 19.72 -6.42
N VAL A 295 8.97 19.26 -5.20
CA VAL A 295 7.98 18.53 -4.39
C VAL A 295 7.15 19.55 -3.60
N LEU A 296 5.83 19.45 -3.74
CA LEU A 296 4.84 20.34 -3.13
C LEU A 296 4.40 19.85 -1.74
N GLN A 297 4.33 18.54 -1.55
CA GLN A 297 4.13 17.87 -0.27
C GLN A 297 4.50 16.38 -0.36
N ALA A 298 4.87 15.75 0.75
CA ALA A 298 5.00 14.32 0.90
C ALA A 298 4.42 13.85 2.24
N ILE A 299 4.18 12.54 2.38
CA ILE A 299 3.75 11.91 3.62
C ILE A 299 4.11 10.42 3.61
N ALA A 300 4.45 9.87 4.77
CA ALA A 300 4.57 8.43 5.00
C ALA A 300 3.68 7.98 6.17
N MET A 301 3.09 6.79 6.04
CA MET A 301 2.34 6.10 7.09
C MET A 301 2.89 4.67 7.23
N THR A 302 3.73 4.49 8.25
CA THR A 302 4.42 3.22 8.55
C THR A 302 3.65 2.42 9.60
N GLY A 303 3.69 1.08 9.55
CA GLY A 303 3.26 0.21 10.65
C GLY A 303 1.74 -0.04 10.76
N CYS A 304 0.97 0.45 9.80
CA CYS A 304 -0.50 0.32 9.81
C CYS A 304 -1.02 -1.04 9.35
N ALA A 305 -0.34 -1.67 8.38
CA ALA A 305 -0.80 -2.91 7.78
C ALA A 305 -0.74 -4.11 8.75
N GLY A 306 0.13 -4.07 9.77
CA GLY A 306 0.29 -5.15 10.77
C GLY A 306 -0.67 -5.10 11.95
N GLN A 307 -1.46 -4.03 12.12
CA GLN A 307 -2.38 -3.92 13.25
C GLN A 307 -3.62 -4.77 13.00
N GLN A 308 -3.72 -5.90 13.71
CA GLN A 308 -4.96 -6.68 13.83
C GLN A 308 -5.81 -6.09 14.96
N SER A 309 -7.14 -6.07 14.78
CA SER A 309 -8.08 -5.67 15.81
C SER A 309 -7.96 -6.63 16.99
N THR A 310 -7.22 -6.25 18.03
CA THR A 310 -7.21 -7.01 19.29
C THR A 310 -8.53 -6.74 20.00
N GLY A 311 -9.54 -7.54 19.71
CA GLY A 311 -10.71 -7.70 20.56
C GLY A 311 -10.30 -8.36 21.87
N GLY A 312 -9.75 -7.58 22.80
CA GLY A 312 -9.33 -8.02 24.12
C GLY A 312 -10.37 -7.65 25.17
N ILE A 313 -11.19 -8.62 25.55
CA ILE A 313 -12.09 -8.57 26.70
C ILE A 313 -11.23 -8.48 27.97
N ASN A 314 -11.31 -7.35 28.69
CA ASN A 314 -10.81 -7.30 30.07
C ASN A 314 -11.65 -8.26 30.91
N SER A 315 -11.00 -9.30 31.43
CA SER A 315 -11.50 -10.14 32.52
C SER A 315 -11.34 -9.43 33.86
#